data_AF-A0A423DU54-F1
#
_entry.id   AF-A0A423DU54-F1
#
_cell.length_a   1.000
_cell.length_b   1.000
_cell.length_c   1.000
_cell.angle_alpha   90.00
_cell.angle_beta   90.00
_cell.angle_gamma   90.00
#
_symmetry.space_group_name_H-M   'P 1'
#
loop_
_entity.id
_entity.type
_entity.pdbx_description
1 polymer ?
#
loop_
_entity_poly.entity_id
_entity_poly.type
_entity_poly.pdbx_seq_one_letter_code
_entity_poly.pdbx_strand_id
1 'polypeptide(L)'
;MSFDAYIQAIPIAASSPYALLAYVVIVVSNVIIALKVIRLKWVLKDIEKIPEKDRRGILERLIGVVLPDQISAEEWIRSNVHRYIFFSFIALLVFIVVALGIIYREAKILEGWKDEAAIAALENGLDRGYLHSVLGPPKRSSERSEDFGLTTPVVYDWYFDAERELQLLYKDDVLLGYVLRNLDGEEFSRKIWTGVKSWVLGESRFDEVGEDAQSVDERLHFRTSICRVEKYYFGAAAGSQDYYLSKRMTSGSQELSATEKPTALLVVNTDSFCEEDDEREASEECVAMLKGLVCTYGDDF
;
A
#
# COMPACT_ATOMS: atom_id res chain seq x y z
N MET A 1 6.71 6.46 9.49
CA MET A 1 5.54 7.10 8.88
C MET A 1 5.82 8.55 8.58
N SER A 2 6.00 8.82 7.30
CA SER A 2 6.29 10.13 6.72
C SER A 2 5.06 11.03 6.78
N PHE A 3 5.29 12.35 6.92
CA PHE A 3 4.20 13.33 6.89
C PHE A 3 3.46 13.33 5.54
N ASP A 4 4.19 13.07 4.46
CA ASP A 4 3.63 13.01 3.10
C ASP A 4 2.62 11.87 2.93
N ALA A 5 2.84 10.73 3.60
CA ALA A 5 1.88 9.62 3.59
C ALA A 5 0.55 10.02 4.25
N TYR A 6 0.59 10.80 5.34
CA TYR A 6 -0.64 11.32 5.97
C TYR A 6 -1.38 12.28 5.04
N ILE A 7 -0.66 13.19 4.37
CA ILE A 7 -1.28 14.15 3.44
C ILE A 7 -1.91 13.43 2.24
N GLN A 8 -1.22 12.42 1.70
CA GLN A 8 -1.73 11.60 0.58
C GLN A 8 -2.91 10.70 1.00
N ALA A 9 -2.96 10.28 2.26
CA ALA A 9 -4.05 9.47 2.79
C ALA A 9 -5.36 10.25 2.96
N ILE A 10 -5.34 11.59 3.08
CA ILE A 10 -6.56 12.41 3.25
C ILE A 10 -7.57 12.20 2.10
N PRO A 11 -7.22 12.39 0.81
CA PRO A 11 -8.18 12.22 -0.29
C PRO A 11 -8.66 10.77 -0.43
N ILE A 12 -7.81 9.78 -0.11
CA ILE A 12 -8.16 8.34 -0.14
C ILE A 12 -9.13 8.00 0.99
N ALA A 13 -8.85 8.50 2.20
CA ALA A 13 -9.76 8.35 3.33
C ALA A 13 -11.11 9.02 3.04
N ALA A 14 -11.12 10.17 2.35
CA ALA A 14 -12.34 10.88 1.98
C ALA A 14 -13.19 10.16 0.92
N SER A 15 -12.58 9.35 0.04
CA SER A 15 -13.31 8.55 -0.96
C SER A 15 -13.86 7.23 -0.39
N SER A 16 -13.50 6.89 0.85
CA SER A 16 -14.03 5.70 1.52
C SER A 16 -15.54 5.81 1.78
N PRO A 17 -16.33 4.75 1.49
CA PRO A 17 -17.78 4.75 1.77
C PRO A 17 -18.07 4.92 3.27
N TYR A 18 -17.14 4.49 4.13
CA TYR A 18 -17.25 4.67 5.58
C TYR A 18 -17.10 6.14 5.99
N ALA A 19 -16.21 6.88 5.33
CA ALA A 19 -16.04 8.32 5.59
C ALA A 19 -17.31 9.08 5.17
N LEU A 20 -17.91 8.74 4.03
CA LEU A 20 -19.19 9.30 3.60
C LEU A 20 -20.29 9.09 4.66
N LEU A 21 -20.44 7.87 5.17
CA LEU A 21 -21.41 7.57 6.22
C LEU A 21 -21.12 8.40 7.49
N ALA A 22 -19.86 8.49 7.90
CA ALA A 22 -19.45 9.29 9.05
C ALA A 22 -19.80 10.77 8.87
N TYR A 23 -19.56 11.34 7.69
CA TYR A 23 -19.94 12.72 7.34
C TYR A 23 -21.46 12.94 7.42
N VAL A 24 -22.25 12.01 6.89
CA VAL A 24 -23.72 12.12 6.94
C VAL A 24 -24.21 12.08 8.39
N VAL A 25 -23.70 11.14 9.20
CA VAL A 25 -24.10 11.00 10.61
C VAL A 25 -23.74 12.25 11.41
N ILE A 26 -22.53 12.80 11.25
CA ILE A 26 -22.12 14.00 11.99
C ILE A 26 -22.93 15.23 11.57
N VAL A 27 -23.22 15.40 10.27
CA VAL A 27 -24.03 16.52 9.77
C VAL A 27 -25.46 16.41 10.29
N VAL A 28 -26.11 15.26 10.15
CA VAL A 28 -27.49 15.05 10.63
C VAL A 28 -27.57 15.25 12.14
N SER A 29 -26.62 14.71 12.89
CA SER A 29 -26.58 14.87 14.36
C SER A 29 -26.45 16.33 14.76
N ASN A 30 -25.54 17.09 14.12
CA ASN A 30 -25.37 18.51 14.41
C ASN A 30 -26.57 19.35 13.98
N VAL A 31 -27.23 19.03 12.87
CA VAL A 31 -28.47 19.69 12.46
C VAL A 31 -29.57 19.47 13.49
N ILE A 32 -29.78 18.23 13.97
CA ILE A 32 -30.79 17.94 15.00
C ILE A 32 -30.47 18.71 16.29
N ILE A 33 -29.21 18.72 16.71
CA ILE A 33 -28.78 19.45 17.91
C ILE A 33 -28.99 20.97 17.72
N ALA A 34 -28.60 21.51 16.57
CA ALA A 34 -28.77 22.93 16.24
C ALA A 34 -30.25 23.33 16.26
N LEU A 35 -31.14 22.53 15.67
CA LEU A 35 -32.58 22.76 15.71
C LEU A 35 -33.13 22.77 17.14
N LYS A 36 -32.67 21.85 18.00
CA LYS A 36 -33.05 21.84 19.42
C LYS A 36 -32.55 23.08 20.16
N VAL A 37 -31.30 23.48 19.94
CA VAL A 37 -30.71 24.68 20.55
C VAL A 37 -31.43 25.94 20.09
N ILE A 38 -31.73 26.06 18.79
CA ILE A 38 -32.51 27.17 18.23
C ILE A 38 -33.88 27.18 18.93
N ARG A 39 -34.66 26.10 18.89
CA ARG A 39 -35.98 26.05 19.54
C ARG A 39 -35.92 26.51 21.00
N LEU A 40 -34.94 26.05 21.78
CA LEU A 40 -34.77 26.46 23.17
C LEU A 40 -34.41 27.94 23.34
N LYS A 41 -33.55 28.50 22.46
CA LYS A 41 -33.22 29.93 22.47
C LYS A 41 -34.43 30.80 22.14
N TRP A 42 -35.28 30.37 21.21
CA TRP A 42 -36.53 31.08 20.89
C TRP A 42 -37.49 31.07 22.09
N VAL A 43 -37.66 29.91 22.74
CA VAL A 43 -38.48 29.81 23.96
C VAL A 43 -37.93 30.69 25.09
N LEU A 44 -36.61 30.74 25.28
CA LEU A 44 -35.99 31.60 26.28
C LEU A 44 -36.28 33.08 26.03
N LYS A 45 -36.28 33.52 24.76
CA LYS A 45 -36.58 34.92 24.41
C LYS A 45 -38.03 35.30 24.70
N ASP A 46 -38.97 34.36 24.57
CA ASP A 46 -40.38 34.62 24.82
C ASP A 46 -40.78 34.41 26.28
N ILE A 47 -40.09 33.54 27.02
CA ILE A 47 -40.42 33.26 28.43
C ILE A 47 -40.14 34.46 29.35
N GLU A 48 -39.18 35.32 28.99
CA GLU A 48 -38.86 36.54 29.73
C GLU A 48 -40.06 37.51 29.82
N LYS A 49 -40.99 37.44 28.86
CA LYS A 49 -42.21 38.28 28.80
C LYS A 49 -43.33 37.78 29.72
N ILE A 50 -43.20 36.57 30.27
CA ILE A 50 -44.23 35.91 31.08
C ILE A 50 -43.92 36.13 32.56
N PRO A 51 -44.92 36.39 33.43
CA PRO A 51 -44.72 36.46 34.89
C PRO A 51 -44.11 35.16 35.45
N GLU A 52 -43.16 35.28 36.38
CA GLU A 52 -42.37 34.14 36.91
C GLU A 52 -43.22 32.95 37.37
N LYS A 53 -44.37 33.22 38.00
CA LYS A 53 -45.29 32.21 38.55
C LYS A 53 -45.86 31.27 37.48
N ASP A 54 -46.04 31.75 36.24
CA ASP A 54 -46.70 31.02 35.16
C ASP A 54 -45.72 30.37 34.18
N ARG A 55 -44.43 30.78 34.22
CA ARG A 55 -43.39 30.32 33.29
C ARG A 55 -43.27 28.80 33.22
N ARG A 56 -43.31 28.14 34.39
CA ARG A 56 -43.17 26.68 34.47
C ARG A 56 -44.30 25.95 33.74
N GLY A 57 -45.54 26.27 34.07
CA GLY A 57 -46.70 25.58 33.48
C GLY A 57 -46.78 25.78 31.97
N ILE A 58 -46.39 26.95 31.47
CA ILE A 58 -46.33 27.22 30.03
C ILE A 58 -45.19 26.44 29.38
N LEU A 59 -44.01 26.40 30.01
CA LEU A 59 -42.86 25.66 29.49
C LEU A 59 -43.14 24.16 29.40
N GLU A 60 -43.74 23.56 30.42
CA GLU A 60 -44.10 22.14 30.45
C GLU A 60 -45.07 21.79 29.32
N ARG A 61 -46.05 22.65 29.03
CA ARG A 61 -46.98 22.49 27.91
C ARG A 61 -46.31 22.64 26.54
N LEU A 62 -45.35 23.55 26.42
CA LEU A 62 -44.72 23.88 25.14
C LEU A 62 -43.63 22.86 24.73
N ILE A 63 -42.94 22.29 25.72
CA ILE A 63 -41.86 21.30 25.50
C ILE A 63 -42.37 19.86 25.68
N GLY A 64 -43.47 19.66 26.42
CA GLY A 64 -44.02 18.33 26.71
C GLY A 64 -43.19 17.55 27.73
N VAL A 65 -42.47 18.24 28.61
CA VAL A 65 -41.60 17.63 29.64
C VAL A 65 -41.94 18.26 30.99
N VAL A 66 -42.09 17.43 32.02
CA VAL A 66 -42.29 17.89 33.41
C VAL A 66 -40.96 18.41 33.95
N LEU A 67 -40.92 19.66 34.42
CA LEU A 67 -39.70 20.22 34.98
C LEU A 67 -39.45 19.66 36.40
N PRO A 68 -38.19 19.51 36.83
CA PRO A 68 -37.87 19.22 38.23
C PRO A 68 -38.32 20.35 39.16
N ASP A 69 -38.78 20.01 40.37
CA ASP A 69 -39.31 20.99 41.32
C ASP A 69 -38.31 22.06 41.77
N GLN A 70 -37.02 21.74 41.73
CA GLN A 70 -35.94 22.53 42.32
C GLN A 70 -35.27 23.50 41.33
N ILE A 71 -35.64 23.49 40.06
CA ILE A 71 -34.95 24.26 39.01
C ILE A 71 -35.91 25.25 38.37
N SER A 72 -35.47 26.50 38.21
CA SER A 72 -36.26 27.51 37.51
C SER A 72 -36.40 27.17 36.02
N ALA A 73 -37.49 27.61 35.39
CA ALA A 73 -37.73 27.36 33.96
C ALA A 73 -36.59 27.86 33.06
N GLU A 74 -36.03 29.02 33.37
CA GLU A 74 -34.91 29.63 32.64
C GLU A 74 -33.61 28.84 32.83
N GLU A 75 -33.32 28.46 34.07
CA GLU A 75 -32.12 27.69 34.40
C GLU A 75 -32.15 26.31 33.75
N TRP A 76 -33.33 25.68 33.71
CA TRP A 76 -33.53 24.44 32.98
C TRP A 76 -33.25 24.61 31.48
N ILE A 77 -33.76 25.67 30.85
CA ILE A 77 -33.51 25.94 29.42
C ILE A 77 -32.02 26.18 29.17
N ARG A 78 -31.37 27.04 29.96
CA ARG A 78 -29.93 27.35 29.82
C ARG A 78 -29.07 26.09 30.01
N SER A 79 -29.36 25.30 31.04
CA SER A 79 -28.67 24.03 31.29
C SER A 79 -28.82 23.06 30.12
N ASN A 80 -30.03 22.93 29.55
CA ASN A 80 -30.25 22.08 28.38
C ASN A 80 -29.52 22.59 27.13
N VAL A 81 -29.48 23.90 26.89
CA VAL A 81 -28.69 24.49 25.80
C VAL A 81 -27.22 24.12 25.94
N HIS A 82 -26.63 24.29 27.13
CA HIS A 82 -25.24 23.89 27.38
C HIS A 82 -25.03 22.39 27.21
N ARG A 83 -25.97 21.56 27.67
CA ARG A 83 -25.93 20.10 27.51
C ARG A 83 -25.93 19.70 26.03
N TYR A 84 -26.76 20.33 25.19
CA TYR A 84 -26.80 20.08 23.76
C TYR A 84 -25.50 20.51 23.06
N ILE A 85 -24.95 21.68 23.42
CA ILE A 85 -23.65 22.13 22.90
C ILE A 85 -22.54 21.16 23.30
N PHE A 86 -22.54 20.70 24.55
CA PHE A 86 -21.59 19.71 25.04
C PHE A 86 -21.68 18.39 24.27
N PHE A 87 -22.90 17.90 23.96
CA PHE A 87 -23.06 16.71 23.14
C PHE A 87 -22.62 16.91 21.69
N SER A 88 -22.83 18.08 21.10
CA SER A 88 -22.30 18.42 19.77
C SER A 88 -20.76 18.42 19.78
N PHE A 89 -20.15 18.96 20.83
CA PHE A 89 -18.70 18.91 21.01
C PHE A 89 -18.17 17.48 21.16
N ILE A 90 -18.82 16.62 21.97
CA ILE A 90 -18.45 15.20 22.07
C ILE A 90 -18.58 14.50 20.71
N ALA A 91 -19.68 14.73 19.99
CA ALA A 91 -19.89 14.13 18.67
C ALA A 91 -18.78 14.55 17.68
N LEU A 92 -18.33 15.81 17.73
CA LEU A 92 -17.21 16.30 16.94
C LEU A 92 -15.89 15.61 17.33
N LEU A 93 -15.60 15.44 18.62
CA LEU A 93 -14.40 14.72 19.08
C LEU A 93 -14.38 13.27 18.62
N VAL A 94 -15.51 12.55 18.75
CA VAL A 94 -15.64 11.18 18.26
C VAL A 94 -15.40 11.12 16.76
N PHE A 95 -15.98 12.07 16.01
CA PHE A 95 -15.78 12.17 14.57
C PHE A 95 -14.30 12.39 14.21
N ILE A 96 -13.59 13.28 14.91
CA ILE A 96 -12.15 13.52 14.70
C ILE A 96 -11.35 12.24 14.96
N VAL A 97 -11.62 11.52 16.04
CA VAL A 97 -10.92 10.26 16.37
C VAL A 97 -11.14 9.21 15.29
N VAL A 98 -12.39 9.03 14.82
CA VAL A 98 -12.72 8.09 13.74
C VAL A 98 -12.01 8.48 12.44
N ALA A 99 -12.05 9.77 12.07
CA ALA A 99 -11.39 10.27 10.87
C ALA A 99 -9.87 10.03 10.92
N LEU A 100 -9.23 10.33 12.05
CA LEU A 100 -7.80 10.07 12.26
C LEU A 100 -7.48 8.57 12.20
N GLY A 101 -8.34 7.71 12.73
CA GLY A 101 -8.19 6.26 12.65
C GLY A 101 -8.23 5.73 11.20
N ILE A 102 -9.15 6.26 10.39
CA ILE A 102 -9.22 5.92 8.96
C ILE A 102 -7.97 6.42 8.24
N ILE A 103 -7.57 7.69 8.43
CA ILE A 103 -6.37 8.27 7.82
C ILE A 103 -5.12 7.47 8.21
N TYR A 104 -4.99 7.08 9.49
CA TYR A 104 -3.86 6.28 9.96
C TYR A 104 -3.78 4.92 9.29
N ARG A 105 -4.93 4.23 9.14
CA ARG A 105 -5.00 2.95 8.43
C ARG A 105 -4.57 3.09 6.97
N GLU A 106 -5.11 4.07 6.25
CA GLU A 106 -4.77 4.30 4.85
C GLU A 106 -3.30 4.73 4.68
N ALA A 107 -2.78 5.59 5.56
CA ALA A 107 -1.37 5.98 5.56
C ALA A 107 -0.44 4.77 5.81
N LYS A 108 -0.85 3.83 6.66
CA LYS A 108 -0.09 2.59 6.89
C LYS A 108 -0.06 1.70 5.65
N ILE A 109 -1.19 1.59 4.96
CA ILE A 109 -1.30 0.83 3.70
C ILE A 109 -0.39 1.45 2.62
N LEU A 110 -0.34 2.79 2.51
CA LEU A 110 0.53 3.50 1.56
C LEU A 110 2.03 3.28 1.80
N GLU A 111 2.42 2.94 3.04
CA GLU A 111 3.80 2.60 3.40
C GLU A 111 4.03 1.09 3.50
N GLY A 112 3.01 0.26 3.22
CA GLY A 112 3.07 -1.20 3.41
C GLY A 112 4.19 -1.87 2.64
N TRP A 113 4.47 -1.41 1.43
CA TRP A 113 5.59 -1.91 0.62
C TRP A 113 6.98 -1.57 1.18
N LYS A 114 7.09 -0.61 2.11
CA LYS A 114 8.34 -0.33 2.83
C LYS A 114 8.57 -1.33 3.97
N ASP A 115 7.54 -2.10 4.34
CA ASP A 115 7.68 -3.13 5.34
C ASP A 115 8.58 -4.25 4.80
N GLU A 116 9.71 -4.34 5.46
CA GLU A 116 10.74 -5.34 5.28
C GLU A 116 10.19 -6.77 5.26
N ALA A 117 9.21 -7.07 6.12
CA ALA A 117 8.56 -8.38 6.20
C ALA A 117 7.55 -8.60 5.07
N ALA A 118 6.86 -7.55 4.61
CA ALA A 118 5.93 -7.65 3.49
C ALA A 118 6.64 -7.99 2.19
N ILE A 119 7.80 -7.38 1.92
CA ILE A 119 8.65 -7.74 0.78
C ILE A 119 9.14 -9.19 0.91
N ALA A 120 9.54 -9.62 2.12
CA ALA A 120 10.04 -10.97 2.36
C ALA A 120 8.96 -12.06 2.22
N ALA A 121 7.68 -11.68 2.33
CA ALA A 121 6.53 -12.55 2.15
C ALA A 121 6.03 -12.60 0.69
N LEU A 122 6.71 -11.92 -0.25
CA LEU A 122 6.38 -12.02 -1.67
C LEU A 122 6.75 -13.41 -2.18
N GLU A 123 5.73 -14.16 -2.55
CA GLU A 123 5.85 -15.47 -3.19
C GLU A 123 5.15 -15.44 -4.54
N ASN A 124 5.70 -16.17 -5.52
CA ASN A 124 5.04 -16.32 -6.81
C ASN A 124 3.71 -17.06 -6.62
N GLY A 125 2.70 -16.69 -7.40
CA GLY A 125 1.35 -17.24 -7.25
C GLY A 125 0.40 -16.37 -6.40
N LEU A 126 0.89 -15.32 -5.73
CA LEU A 126 0.04 -14.43 -4.95
C LEU A 126 -0.91 -13.62 -5.83
N ASP A 127 -2.16 -13.50 -5.38
CA ASP A 127 -3.19 -12.68 -6.02
C ASP A 127 -2.85 -11.18 -5.94
N ARG A 128 -3.05 -10.46 -7.03
CA ARG A 128 -2.78 -9.03 -7.14
C ARG A 128 -3.62 -8.19 -6.17
N GLY A 129 -4.89 -8.54 -5.98
CA GLY A 129 -5.77 -7.89 -5.01
C GLY A 129 -5.29 -8.07 -3.58
N TYR A 130 -4.79 -9.27 -3.24
CA TYR A 130 -4.13 -9.52 -1.97
C TYR A 130 -2.88 -8.65 -1.80
N LEU A 131 -1.99 -8.59 -2.79
CA LEU A 131 -0.79 -7.75 -2.71
C LEU A 131 -1.11 -6.27 -2.58
N HIS A 132 -2.13 -5.75 -3.27
CA HIS A 132 -2.60 -4.37 -3.09
C HIS A 132 -3.14 -4.11 -1.68
N SER A 133 -3.72 -5.13 -1.03
CA SER A 133 -4.19 -5.01 0.35
C SER A 133 -3.05 -4.95 1.38
N VAL A 134 -1.91 -5.56 1.07
CA VAL A 134 -0.72 -5.63 1.95
C VAL A 134 0.24 -4.47 1.69
N LEU A 135 0.59 -4.24 0.42
CA LEU A 135 1.58 -3.25 -0.01
C LEU A 135 0.99 -1.86 -0.24
N GLY A 136 -0.34 -1.79 -0.38
CA GLY A 136 -1.06 -0.62 -0.84
C GLY A 136 -1.19 -0.55 -2.36
N PRO A 137 -1.89 0.48 -2.87
CA PRO A 137 -2.00 0.72 -4.29
C PRO A 137 -0.64 1.14 -4.86
N PRO A 138 -0.26 0.67 -6.07
CA PRO A 138 0.98 1.09 -6.69
C PRO A 138 0.91 2.57 -7.11
N LYS A 139 2.08 3.21 -7.18
CA LYS A 139 2.22 4.59 -7.65
C LYS A 139 1.95 4.71 -9.15
N ARG A 140 2.28 3.66 -9.90
CA ARG A 140 2.03 3.54 -11.33
C ARG A 140 1.64 2.10 -11.63
N SER A 141 0.72 1.92 -12.58
CA SER A 141 0.38 0.61 -13.13
C SER A 141 0.32 0.73 -14.65
N SER A 142 0.75 -0.31 -15.36
CA SER A 142 0.65 -0.37 -16.81
C SER A 142 0.46 -1.80 -17.27
N GLU A 143 -0.36 -1.96 -18.28
CA GLU A 143 -0.61 -3.23 -18.96
C GLU A 143 0.16 -3.22 -20.29
N ARG A 144 0.94 -4.27 -20.55
CA ARG A 144 1.61 -4.50 -21.84
C ARG A 144 1.32 -5.92 -22.29
N SER A 145 0.67 -6.09 -23.44
CA SER A 145 0.48 -7.40 -24.09
C SER A 145 1.35 -7.53 -25.33
N GLU A 146 1.37 -6.51 -26.18
CA GLU A 146 1.86 -6.64 -27.56
C GLU A 146 3.39 -6.57 -27.70
N ASP A 147 4.07 -5.82 -26.82
CA ASP A 147 5.50 -5.52 -26.97
C ASP A 147 6.44 -6.72 -26.76
N PHE A 148 5.92 -7.81 -26.19
CA PHE A 148 6.72 -8.99 -25.82
C PHE A 148 6.30 -10.28 -26.52
N GLY A 149 5.36 -10.21 -27.48
CA GLY A 149 4.84 -11.41 -28.15
C GLY A 149 4.05 -12.35 -27.24
N LEU A 150 3.57 -11.86 -26.10
CA LEU A 150 2.76 -12.63 -25.15
C LEU A 150 1.30 -12.65 -25.62
N THR A 151 0.68 -13.83 -25.52
CA THR A 151 -0.73 -14.03 -25.87
C THR A 151 -1.69 -13.40 -24.86
N THR A 152 -1.25 -13.24 -23.61
CA THR A 152 -1.97 -12.61 -22.51
C THR A 152 -1.29 -11.31 -22.07
N PRO A 153 -2.06 -10.26 -21.72
CA PRO A 153 -1.47 -9.05 -21.17
C PRO A 153 -0.75 -9.34 -19.86
N VAL A 154 0.46 -8.77 -19.72
CA VAL A 154 1.14 -8.69 -18.44
C VAL A 154 0.93 -7.32 -17.83
N VAL A 155 0.73 -7.30 -16.51
CA VAL A 155 0.56 -6.05 -15.76
C VAL A 155 1.79 -5.81 -14.90
N TYR A 156 2.26 -4.57 -14.92
CA TYR A 156 3.33 -4.09 -14.08
C TYR A 156 2.77 -3.11 -13.06
N ASP A 157 3.08 -3.33 -11.80
CA ASP A 157 2.80 -2.39 -10.72
C ASP A 157 4.10 -1.87 -10.12
N TRP A 158 4.21 -0.56 -10.01
CA TRP A 158 5.39 0.13 -9.48
C TRP A 158 5.09 0.78 -8.14
N TYR A 159 5.97 0.50 -7.20
CA TYR A 159 6.05 1.10 -5.88
C TYR A 159 7.41 1.77 -5.81
N PHE A 160 7.46 3.09 -5.67
CA PHE A 160 8.75 3.76 -5.53
C PHE A 160 8.65 4.95 -4.60
N ASP A 161 9.77 5.28 -3.98
CA ASP A 161 10.01 6.53 -3.28
C ASP A 161 11.35 7.13 -3.74
N ALA A 162 11.91 8.05 -2.94
CA ALA A 162 13.17 8.69 -3.27
C ALA A 162 14.35 7.70 -3.29
N GLU A 163 14.27 6.62 -2.50
CA GLU A 163 15.40 5.73 -2.23
C GLU A 163 15.19 4.36 -2.90
N ARG A 164 13.96 3.88 -3.05
CA ARG A 164 13.69 2.49 -3.47
C ARG A 164 12.63 2.40 -4.57
N GLU A 165 12.74 1.38 -5.40
CA GLU A 165 11.73 0.98 -6.39
C GLU A 165 11.47 -0.52 -6.25
N LEU A 166 10.23 -0.91 -5.99
CA LEU A 166 9.70 -2.27 -6.10
C LEU A 166 8.76 -2.32 -7.29
N GLN A 167 9.01 -3.24 -8.20
CA GLN A 167 8.17 -3.52 -9.35
C GLN A 167 7.65 -4.94 -9.27
N LEU A 168 6.36 -5.12 -9.47
CA LEU A 168 5.69 -6.43 -9.47
C LEU A 168 5.20 -6.72 -10.89
N LEU A 169 5.39 -7.96 -11.34
CA LEU A 169 4.96 -8.47 -12.64
C LEU A 169 3.84 -9.49 -12.44
N TYR A 170 2.73 -9.27 -13.13
CA TYR A 170 1.54 -10.13 -13.08
C TYR A 170 1.17 -10.68 -14.45
N LYS A 171 0.62 -11.89 -14.47
CA LYS A 171 -0.13 -12.49 -15.58
C LYS A 171 -1.43 -13.04 -14.99
N ASP A 172 -2.57 -12.73 -15.59
CA ASP A 172 -3.89 -13.14 -15.12
C ASP A 172 -4.13 -12.83 -13.61
N ASP A 173 -3.69 -11.64 -13.17
CA ASP A 173 -3.72 -11.17 -11.77
C ASP A 173 -2.92 -12.02 -10.74
N VAL A 174 -2.04 -12.91 -11.22
CA VAL A 174 -1.14 -13.71 -10.39
C VAL A 174 0.29 -13.17 -10.46
N LEU A 175 0.94 -13.01 -9.31
CA LEU A 175 2.32 -12.54 -9.21
C LEU A 175 3.26 -13.59 -9.83
N LEU A 176 3.97 -13.20 -10.89
CA LEU A 176 4.98 -14.03 -11.55
C LEU A 176 6.40 -13.76 -11.06
N GLY A 177 6.63 -12.53 -10.61
CA GLY A 177 7.93 -12.12 -10.12
C GLY A 177 7.96 -10.66 -9.70
N TYR A 178 9.07 -10.26 -9.11
CA TYR A 178 9.29 -8.89 -8.69
C TYR A 178 10.74 -8.46 -8.86
N VAL A 179 10.93 -7.15 -8.98
CA VAL A 179 12.22 -6.48 -9.02
C VAL A 179 12.26 -5.46 -7.90
N LEU A 180 13.26 -5.55 -7.03
CA LEU A 180 13.56 -4.52 -6.04
C LEU A 180 14.81 -3.77 -6.48
N ARG A 181 14.84 -2.45 -6.27
CA ARG A 181 15.95 -1.54 -6.61
C ARG A 181 16.16 -0.51 -5.51
N ASN A 182 17.41 -0.11 -5.34
CA ASN A 182 17.80 1.03 -4.51
C ASN A 182 18.31 2.12 -5.47
N LEU A 183 17.63 3.27 -5.51
CA LEU A 183 17.89 4.39 -6.42
C LEU A 183 19.11 5.21 -5.99
N ASP A 184 19.49 5.15 -4.71
CA ASP A 184 20.61 5.92 -4.15
C ASP A 184 21.99 5.33 -4.48
N GLY A 185 22.06 4.18 -5.16
CA GLY A 185 23.33 3.51 -5.48
C GLY A 185 24.09 2.95 -4.27
N GLU A 186 23.67 3.26 -3.04
CA GLU A 186 24.18 2.65 -1.82
C GLU A 186 23.48 1.31 -1.55
N GLU A 187 24.29 0.26 -1.56
CA GLU A 187 24.05 -1.10 -1.05
C GLU A 187 22.62 -1.66 -1.01
N PHE A 188 22.44 -2.73 -1.78
CA PHE A 188 21.56 -3.85 -1.44
C PHE A 188 22.09 -4.64 -0.23
N SER A 189 22.29 -4.01 0.95
CA SER A 189 22.58 -4.79 2.16
C SER A 189 21.26 -5.33 2.71
N ARG A 190 20.75 -6.41 2.13
CA ARG A 190 19.57 -7.08 2.70
C ARG A 190 19.60 -8.59 2.58
N LYS A 191 19.48 -9.21 3.75
CA LYS A 191 19.27 -10.63 3.97
C LYS A 191 17.94 -11.06 3.38
N ILE A 192 17.97 -11.82 2.29
CA ILE A 192 16.83 -12.62 1.84
C ILE A 192 16.91 -13.92 2.65
N TRP A 193 16.00 -14.09 3.62
CA TRP A 193 15.97 -15.26 4.49
C TRP A 193 15.00 -16.29 3.90
N THR A 194 15.53 -17.20 3.08
CA THR A 194 14.77 -18.26 2.38
C THR A 194 14.45 -19.47 3.28
N GLY A 195 14.28 -19.29 4.61
CA GLY A 195 13.96 -20.40 5.53
C GLY A 195 15.03 -21.49 5.68
N VAL A 196 16.13 -21.38 4.94
CA VAL A 196 17.37 -22.16 5.11
C VAL A 196 18.51 -21.14 5.26
N LYS A 197 19.53 -21.46 6.06
CA LYS A 197 20.57 -20.55 6.56
C LYS A 197 21.12 -19.53 5.53
N SER A 198 20.50 -18.35 5.53
CA SER A 198 20.98 -16.98 5.18
C SER A 198 21.73 -16.70 3.86
N TRP A 199 21.21 -15.73 3.10
CA TRP A 199 21.96 -14.92 2.11
C TRP A 199 22.32 -13.55 2.69
N VAL A 200 23.53 -13.04 2.48
CA VAL A 200 23.93 -11.64 2.73
C VAL A 200 24.73 -11.16 1.53
N LEU A 201 24.25 -10.11 0.84
CA LEU A 201 25.00 -9.43 -0.22
C LEU A 201 25.85 -8.31 0.41
N GLY A 202 27.02 -8.67 0.95
CA GLY A 202 28.01 -7.74 1.50
C GLY A 202 29.31 -8.46 1.90
N GLU A 203 30.45 -7.94 1.41
CA GLU A 203 31.86 -8.37 1.60
C GLU A 203 32.16 -9.89 1.72
N SER A 204 32.25 -10.53 0.56
CA SER A 204 33.10 -11.71 0.24
C SER A 204 33.20 -12.87 1.25
N ARG A 205 32.32 -13.87 1.13
CA ARG A 205 32.59 -15.25 0.62
C ARG A 205 31.33 -16.10 0.78
N PHE A 206 30.96 -16.80 -0.28
CA PHE A 206 29.87 -17.77 -0.31
C PHE A 206 30.41 -19.14 0.12
N ASP A 207 29.85 -19.74 1.16
CA ASP A 207 29.99 -21.17 1.41
C ASP A 207 28.83 -21.90 0.72
N GLU A 208 29.16 -22.96 -0.02
CA GLU A 208 28.31 -23.77 -0.88
C GLU A 208 26.95 -24.14 -0.27
N VAL A 209 25.87 -23.85 -1.01
CA VAL A 209 24.57 -24.49 -0.81
C VAL A 209 24.50 -25.67 -1.77
N GLY A 210 24.98 -26.82 -1.31
CA GLY A 210 24.90 -28.11 -2.01
C GLY A 210 25.85 -28.26 -3.20
N GLU A 211 26.32 -29.50 -3.42
CA GLU A 211 27.37 -29.83 -4.40
C GLU A 211 26.96 -29.65 -5.88
N ASP A 212 25.70 -29.28 -6.18
CA ASP A 212 25.11 -29.38 -7.53
C ASP A 212 24.61 -28.06 -8.16
N ALA A 213 24.81 -26.90 -7.53
CA ALA A 213 24.37 -25.62 -8.11
C ALA A 213 25.28 -25.19 -9.29
N GLN A 214 24.80 -25.31 -10.53
CA GLN A 214 25.51 -24.79 -11.71
C GLN A 214 25.15 -23.32 -11.95
N SER A 215 26.13 -22.43 -11.87
CA SER A 215 25.98 -21.07 -12.37
C SER A 215 26.28 -21.04 -13.87
N VAL A 216 25.38 -20.45 -14.64
CA VAL A 216 25.62 -20.16 -16.07
C VAL A 216 25.79 -18.65 -16.19
N ASP A 217 27.00 -18.24 -16.62
CA ASP A 217 27.35 -16.85 -16.89
C ASP A 217 27.16 -16.57 -18.38
N GLU A 218 26.17 -15.75 -18.72
CA GLU A 218 25.95 -15.29 -20.08
C GLU A 218 26.01 -13.76 -20.15
N ARG A 219 26.72 -13.26 -21.16
CA ARG A 219 26.88 -11.82 -21.41
C ARG A 219 26.09 -11.43 -22.64
N LEU A 220 25.19 -10.47 -22.48
CA LEU A 220 24.46 -9.85 -23.59
C LEU A 220 25.01 -8.43 -23.80
N HIS A 221 25.28 -8.09 -25.06
CA HIS A 221 25.77 -6.77 -25.45
C HIS A 221 24.62 -5.90 -25.95
N PHE A 222 24.33 -4.81 -25.24
CA PHE A 222 23.29 -3.85 -25.61
C PHE A 222 23.90 -2.47 -25.81
N ARG A 223 24.06 -2.04 -27.06
CA ARG A 223 24.62 -0.72 -27.47
C ARG A 223 25.96 -0.37 -26.79
N THR A 224 25.93 0.12 -25.54
CA THR A 224 27.06 0.58 -24.71
C THR A 224 27.12 -0.05 -23.31
N SER A 225 26.18 -0.93 -22.95
CA SER A 225 26.12 -1.63 -21.67
C SER A 225 26.26 -3.14 -21.85
N ILE A 226 26.91 -3.78 -20.88
CA ILE A 226 26.99 -5.25 -20.80
C ILE A 226 25.96 -5.67 -19.77
N CYS A 227 24.92 -6.38 -20.23
CA CYS A 227 23.97 -7.04 -19.34
C CYS A 227 24.53 -8.42 -19.02
N ARG A 228 25.01 -8.60 -17.79
CA ARG A 228 25.36 -9.93 -17.27
C ARG A 228 24.13 -10.53 -16.63
N VAL A 229 23.75 -11.72 -17.08
CA VAL A 229 22.66 -12.51 -16.51
C VAL A 229 23.28 -13.73 -15.87
N GLU A 230 23.26 -13.78 -14.55
CA GLU A 230 23.70 -14.96 -13.79
C GLU A 230 22.50 -15.85 -13.58
N LYS A 231 22.55 -17.09 -14.08
CA LYS A 231 21.51 -18.09 -13.88
C LYS A 231 21.82 -18.89 -12.63
N TYR A 232 20.90 -18.91 -11.68
CA TYR A 232 21.00 -19.77 -10.49
C TYR A 232 19.84 -20.75 -10.47
N TYR A 233 20.17 -22.03 -10.27
CA TYR A 233 19.18 -23.07 -10.01
C TYR A 233 19.11 -23.31 -8.51
N PHE A 234 17.91 -23.23 -7.96
CA PHE A 234 17.65 -23.59 -6.58
C PHE A 234 16.83 -24.86 -6.55
N GLY A 235 17.45 -25.95 -6.12
CA GLY A 235 16.74 -27.21 -5.91
C GLY A 235 15.83 -27.09 -4.70
N ALA A 236 14.54 -26.85 -4.93
CA ALA A 236 13.53 -27.17 -3.93
C ALA A 236 13.39 -28.69 -3.83
N ALA A 237 12.98 -29.18 -2.66
CA ALA A 237 12.57 -30.58 -2.52
C ALA A 237 11.38 -30.83 -3.46
N ALA A 238 11.61 -31.64 -4.51
CA ALA A 238 10.66 -32.03 -5.56
C ALA A 238 10.32 -30.97 -6.62
N GLY A 239 11.25 -30.73 -7.55
CA GLY A 239 10.92 -30.56 -8.98
C GLY A 239 10.74 -29.15 -9.52
N SER A 240 10.66 -28.09 -8.70
CA SER A 240 10.62 -26.72 -9.22
C SER A 240 12.03 -26.21 -9.52
N GLN A 241 12.23 -25.63 -10.71
CA GLN A 241 13.45 -24.90 -11.04
C GLN A 241 13.15 -23.41 -10.92
N ASP A 242 13.53 -22.81 -9.79
CA ASP A 242 13.47 -21.36 -9.66
C ASP A 242 14.71 -20.74 -10.30
N TYR A 243 14.50 -19.77 -11.19
CA TYR A 243 15.55 -19.07 -11.90
C TYR A 243 15.70 -17.67 -11.35
N TYR A 244 16.93 -17.33 -11.00
CA TYR A 244 17.26 -15.98 -10.56
C TYR A 244 18.06 -15.36 -11.68
N LEU A 245 17.65 -14.17 -12.10
CA LEU A 245 18.32 -13.39 -13.13
C LEU A 245 18.78 -12.09 -12.47
N SER A 246 20.07 -11.98 -12.19
CA SER A 246 20.65 -10.70 -11.75
C SER A 246 21.00 -9.85 -12.97
N LYS A 247 20.82 -8.52 -12.89
CA LYS A 247 21.36 -7.58 -13.89
C LYS A 247 22.51 -6.81 -13.25
N ARG A 248 23.67 -6.85 -13.87
CA ARG A 248 24.73 -5.85 -13.64
C ARG A 248 24.77 -4.92 -14.84
N MET A 249 24.65 -3.61 -14.60
CA MET A 249 24.82 -2.61 -15.65
C MET A 249 26.17 -1.92 -15.48
N THR A 250 27.00 -1.94 -16.51
CA THR A 250 28.19 -1.08 -16.61
C THR A 250 28.01 -0.07 -17.72
N SER A 251 28.51 1.15 -17.50
CA SER A 251 28.68 2.11 -18.58
C SER A 251 30.09 1.98 -19.15
N GLY A 252 30.23 1.51 -20.39
CA GLY A 252 31.51 1.45 -21.10
C GLY A 252 32.21 0.08 -21.10
N SER A 253 33.37 0.01 -21.78
CA SER A 253 34.10 -1.22 -22.07
C SER A 253 35.00 -1.73 -20.93
N GLN A 254 34.77 -1.30 -19.68
CA GLN A 254 35.55 -1.79 -18.55
C GLN A 254 35.06 -3.20 -18.16
N GLU A 255 36.00 -4.12 -17.96
CA GLU A 255 35.71 -5.43 -17.39
C GLU A 255 35.11 -5.25 -15.98
N LEU A 256 33.91 -5.80 -15.77
CA LEU A 256 33.30 -5.93 -14.46
C LEU A 256 34.28 -6.62 -13.51
N SER A 257 34.69 -5.92 -12.46
CA SER A 257 35.31 -6.60 -11.33
C SER A 257 34.28 -7.54 -10.71
N ALA A 258 34.68 -8.75 -10.33
CA ALA A 258 33.81 -9.71 -9.62
C ALA A 258 33.19 -9.11 -8.34
N THR A 259 33.74 -8.00 -7.83
CA THR A 259 33.29 -7.26 -6.65
C THR A 259 32.18 -6.24 -6.89
N GLU A 260 31.85 -5.89 -8.15
CA GLU A 260 30.78 -4.93 -8.44
C GLU A 260 29.40 -5.55 -8.23
N LYS A 261 28.57 -4.90 -7.41
CA LYS A 261 27.27 -5.41 -6.95
C LYS A 261 26.19 -5.24 -8.03
N PRO A 262 25.22 -6.18 -8.15
CA PRO A 262 24.11 -6.02 -9.07
C PRO A 262 23.22 -4.83 -8.67
N THR A 263 22.78 -4.07 -9.68
CA THR A 263 21.90 -2.90 -9.51
C THR A 263 20.42 -3.27 -9.56
N ALA A 264 20.09 -4.46 -10.07
CA ALA A 264 18.76 -5.02 -10.04
C ALA A 264 18.80 -6.56 -9.92
N LEU A 265 17.80 -7.11 -9.23
CA LEU A 265 17.56 -8.54 -9.14
C LEU A 265 16.15 -8.83 -9.66
N LEU A 266 16.04 -9.70 -10.66
CA LEU A 266 14.77 -10.27 -11.09
C LEU A 266 14.66 -11.69 -10.54
N VAL A 267 13.58 -11.94 -9.82
CA VAL A 267 13.21 -13.28 -9.34
C VAL A 267 11.96 -13.69 -10.11
N VAL A 268 12.07 -14.77 -10.90
CA VAL A 268 10.95 -15.32 -11.69
C VAL A 268 10.96 -16.84 -11.56
N ASN A 269 9.80 -17.41 -11.25
CA ASN A 269 9.61 -18.84 -11.44
C ASN A 269 9.31 -19.08 -12.93
N THR A 270 10.16 -19.83 -13.62
CA THR A 270 9.96 -20.05 -15.06
C THR A 270 8.95 -21.12 -15.35
N ASP A 271 8.74 -22.07 -14.44
CA ASP A 271 7.77 -23.16 -14.63
C ASP A 271 6.35 -22.58 -14.72
N SER A 272 6.10 -21.44 -14.07
CA SER A 272 4.85 -20.67 -14.23
C SER A 272 4.85 -19.69 -15.40
N PHE A 273 6.02 -19.24 -15.86
CA PHE A 273 6.15 -18.23 -16.92
C PHE A 273 6.20 -18.84 -18.32
N CYS A 274 7.00 -19.90 -18.47
CA CYS A 274 7.15 -20.68 -19.68
C CYS A 274 6.15 -21.83 -19.58
N GLU A 275 5.02 -21.72 -20.29
CA GLU A 275 4.06 -22.82 -20.35
C GLU A 275 4.78 -24.12 -20.75
N GLU A 276 4.43 -25.24 -20.09
CA GLU A 276 4.93 -26.59 -20.36
C GLU A 276 4.45 -27.09 -21.72
N ASP A 277 4.79 -26.41 -22.81
CA ASP A 277 4.86 -27.10 -24.09
C ASP A 277 6.18 -27.87 -24.07
N ASP A 278 6.07 -29.21 -24.01
CA ASP A 278 7.11 -30.26 -23.85
C ASP A 278 8.34 -30.16 -24.79
N GLU A 279 8.47 -29.09 -25.57
CA GLU A 279 9.57 -28.83 -26.47
C GLU A 279 10.62 -27.97 -25.78
N ARG A 280 11.79 -28.57 -25.53
CA ARG A 280 13.00 -27.93 -25.00
C ARG A 280 13.34 -26.59 -25.69
N GLU A 281 12.93 -26.40 -26.94
CA GLU A 281 13.06 -25.16 -27.71
C GLU A 281 12.22 -24.00 -27.15
N ALA A 282 11.00 -24.26 -26.67
CA ALA A 282 10.13 -23.24 -26.05
C ALA A 282 10.74 -22.69 -24.75
N SER A 283 11.47 -23.52 -24.00
CA SER A 283 12.20 -23.09 -22.80
C SER A 283 13.34 -22.12 -23.12
N GLU A 284 14.02 -22.28 -24.26
CA GLU A 284 15.13 -21.40 -24.66
C GLU A 284 14.60 -20.04 -25.14
N GLU A 285 13.53 -20.02 -25.92
CA GLU A 285 12.88 -18.79 -26.38
C GLU A 285 12.28 -18.00 -25.20
N CYS A 286 11.62 -18.69 -24.27
CA CYS A 286 11.09 -18.08 -23.05
C CYS A 286 12.19 -17.49 -22.16
N VAL A 287 13.30 -18.21 -21.96
CA VAL A 287 14.46 -17.70 -21.21
C VAL A 287 15.11 -16.51 -21.95
N ALA A 288 15.18 -16.54 -23.29
CA ALA A 288 15.66 -15.41 -24.08
C ALA A 288 14.74 -14.17 -23.94
N MET A 289 13.43 -14.38 -23.85
CA MET A 289 12.46 -13.32 -23.60
C MET A 289 12.63 -12.72 -22.20
N LEU A 290 12.74 -13.55 -21.15
CA LEU A 290 13.02 -13.09 -19.78
C LEU A 290 14.35 -12.33 -19.70
N LYS A 291 15.39 -12.81 -20.39
CA LYS A 291 16.68 -12.11 -20.53
C LYS A 291 16.50 -10.75 -21.20
N GLY A 292 15.75 -10.70 -22.30
CA GLY A 292 15.36 -9.45 -22.97
C GLY A 292 14.69 -8.50 -21.99
N LEU A 293 13.71 -8.98 -21.23
CA LEU A 293 12.99 -8.20 -20.22
C LEU A 293 13.93 -7.63 -19.16
N VAL A 294 14.86 -8.41 -18.63
CA VAL A 294 15.86 -7.90 -17.67
C VAL A 294 16.75 -6.84 -18.32
N CYS A 295 17.22 -7.11 -19.54
CA CYS A 295 18.26 -6.32 -20.17
C CYS A 295 17.76 -5.01 -20.81
N THR A 296 16.59 -4.99 -21.43
CA THR A 296 16.00 -3.78 -22.06
C THR A 296 15.27 -2.89 -21.06
N TYR A 297 14.92 -3.44 -19.89
CA TYR A 297 14.15 -2.71 -18.91
C TYR A 297 14.99 -1.61 -18.22
N GLY A 298 14.62 -0.36 -18.51
CA GLY A 298 15.31 0.86 -18.07
C GLY A 298 15.88 1.73 -19.20
N ASP A 299 15.96 1.23 -20.44
CA ASP A 299 16.55 1.97 -21.57
C ASP A 299 15.56 2.96 -22.25
N ASP A 300 14.30 2.98 -21.82
CA ASP A 300 13.22 3.83 -22.38
C ASP A 300 12.93 5.11 -21.56
N PHE A 301 13.76 5.44 -20.56
CA PHE A 301 13.61 6.65 -19.73
C PHE A 301 14.80 7.61 -19.84
#